data_AF-A0A0F9K4R2-F1
#
_entry.id   AF-A0A0F9K4R2-F1
#
_cell.length_a   1.000
_cell.length_b   1.000
_cell.length_c   1.000
_cell.angle_alpha   90.00
_cell.angle_beta   90.00
_cell.angle_gamma   90.00
#
_symmetry.space_group_name_H-M   'P 1'
#
loop_
_entity.id
_entity.type
_entity.pdbx_description
1 polymer ?
#
loop_
_entity_poly.entity_id
_entity_poly.type
_entity_poly.pdbx_seq_one_letter_code
_entity_poly.pdbx_strand_id
1 'polypeptide(L)'
;MVASGYRQADGNPAAPPHSNGPYTTDQVQYFRAQVLNLQAAPTTATGTVTLTAAQMLGGIIVATPTAVATYTTLTGTLLEAALPSGIVNDDSFELTIINLGGAGDIITMVAGATGITFVGSVLIDDAGVDITSSATFRFRRSAANTFIAYRIA
;
A
#
# COMPACT_ATOMS: atom_id res chain seq x y z
N MET A 1 -2.81 54.24 -10.79
CA MET A 1 -2.27 54.79 -9.54
C MET A 1 -1.67 53.62 -8.78
N VAL A 2 -0.34 53.54 -8.71
CA VAL A 2 0.41 52.36 -8.21
C VAL A 2 0.35 52.34 -6.68
N ALA A 3 -0.12 51.24 -6.08
CA ALA A 3 -0.09 51.07 -4.63
C ALA A 3 1.35 50.75 -4.19
N SER A 4 1.89 51.64 -3.36
CA SER A 4 3.25 51.65 -2.81
C SER A 4 3.57 50.38 -2.03
N GLY A 5 4.73 49.78 -2.32
CA GLY A 5 5.24 48.59 -1.65
C GLY A 5 5.49 48.80 -0.15
N TYR A 6 5.25 47.75 0.62
CA TYR A 6 5.58 47.66 2.04
C TYR A 6 7.11 47.72 2.20
N ARG A 7 7.64 48.84 2.71
CA ARG A 7 9.02 48.94 3.21
C ARG A 7 8.96 49.10 4.72
N GLN A 8 9.81 48.37 5.45
CA GLN A 8 10.05 48.64 6.86
C GLN A 8 10.70 50.02 6.99
N ALA A 9 10.56 50.66 8.17
CA ALA A 9 11.03 52.03 8.42
C ALA A 9 12.56 52.22 8.22
N ASP A 10 13.31 51.13 8.06
CA ASP A 10 14.75 51.06 7.82
C ASP A 10 15.15 50.83 6.35
N GLY A 11 14.18 50.68 5.43
CA GLY A 11 14.44 50.52 4.00
C GLY A 11 14.87 49.12 3.55
N ASN A 12 14.88 48.10 4.43
CA ASN A 12 15.16 46.72 4.05
C ASN A 12 13.87 46.01 3.57
N PRO A 13 13.88 45.15 2.51
CA PRO A 13 12.75 44.26 2.20
C PRO A 13 12.27 43.53 3.47
N ALA A 14 10.95 43.58 3.71
CA ALA A 14 10.34 42.78 4.77
C ALA A 14 10.66 41.30 4.53
N ALA A 15 11.26 40.63 5.52
CA ALA A 15 11.41 39.19 5.46
C ALA A 15 10.02 38.57 5.24
N PRO A 16 9.87 37.59 4.34
CA PRO A 16 8.59 36.90 4.17
C PRO A 16 8.15 36.37 5.55
N PRO A 17 6.86 36.46 5.92
CA PRO A 17 6.40 36.02 7.22
C PRO A 17 6.56 34.50 7.31
N HIS A 18 7.69 34.04 7.82
CA HIS A 18 7.77 32.74 8.45
C HIS A 18 7.21 32.97 9.84
N SER A 19 5.93 32.63 9.99
CA SER A 19 5.27 32.57 11.27
C SER A 19 6.12 31.74 12.23
N ASN A 20 6.74 32.38 13.22
CA ASN A 20 7.34 31.71 14.39
C ASN A 20 6.26 31.21 15.38
N GLY A 21 5.00 31.12 14.95
CA GLY A 21 3.90 30.56 15.73
C GLY A 21 3.90 29.03 15.72
N PRO A 22 3.33 28.37 16.75
CA PRO A 22 3.19 26.92 16.76
C PRO A 22 2.42 26.46 15.52
N TYR A 23 2.92 25.43 14.84
CA TYR A 23 2.26 24.81 13.69
C TYR A 23 0.79 24.53 14.03
N THR A 24 -0.13 24.91 13.14
CA THR A 24 -1.55 24.65 13.37
C THR A 24 -1.78 23.14 13.45
N THR A 25 -2.83 22.70 14.14
CA THR A 25 -3.19 21.28 14.20
C THR A 25 -3.29 20.69 12.80
N ASP A 26 -3.81 21.44 11.83
CA ASP A 26 -3.90 21.01 10.44
C ASP A 26 -2.53 20.85 9.76
N GLN A 27 -1.57 21.73 10.04
CA GLN A 27 -0.19 21.60 9.55
C GLN A 27 0.54 20.40 10.18
N VAL A 28 0.31 20.14 11.48
CA VAL A 28 0.85 18.97 12.17
C VAL A 28 0.19 17.68 11.66
N GLN A 29 -1.11 17.68 11.39
CA GLN A 29 -1.84 16.53 10.82
C GLN A 29 -1.42 16.28 9.37
N TYR A 30 -1.20 17.33 8.57
CA TYR A 30 -0.67 17.22 7.22
C TYR A 30 0.75 16.64 7.22
N PHE A 31 1.63 17.13 8.12
CA PHE A 31 2.99 16.59 8.25
C PHE A 31 3.00 15.14 8.74
N ARG A 32 2.11 14.76 9.66
CA ARG A 32 1.92 13.36 10.06
C ARG A 32 1.46 12.50 8.89
N ALA A 33 0.50 12.95 8.08
CA ALA A 33 0.05 12.22 6.89
C ALA A 33 1.13 12.14 5.79
N GLN A 34 2.08 13.08 5.77
CA GLN A 34 3.18 13.10 4.81
C GLN A 34 4.38 12.23 5.25
N VAL A 35 4.57 12.02 6.55
CA VAL A 35 5.75 11.32 7.11
C VAL A 35 5.43 9.94 7.67
N LEU A 36 4.20 9.73 8.16
CA LEU A 36 3.76 8.50 8.78
C LEU A 36 2.62 7.88 7.98
N ASN A 37 2.82 6.66 7.50
CA ASN A 37 1.75 5.86 6.94
C ASN A 37 0.99 5.19 8.09
N LEU A 38 -0.34 5.30 8.09
CA LEU A 38 -1.18 4.54 9.02
C LEU A 38 -1.12 3.05 8.65
N GLN A 39 -0.59 2.22 9.56
CA GLN A 39 -0.57 0.77 9.42
C GLN A 39 -1.37 0.16 10.57
N ALA A 40 -2.49 -0.49 10.25
CA ALA A 40 -3.22 -1.30 11.22
C ALA A 40 -2.41 -2.56 11.57
N ALA A 41 -2.79 -3.23 12.67
CA ALA A 41 -2.19 -4.51 13.03
C ALA A 41 -2.28 -5.49 11.83
N PRO A 42 -1.18 -6.13 11.42
CA PRO A 42 -1.18 -7.04 10.29
C PRO A 42 -2.19 -8.16 10.45
N THR A 43 -2.83 -8.53 9.34
CA THR A 43 -3.71 -9.69 9.30
C THR A 43 -2.90 -10.97 9.12
N THR A 44 -3.51 -12.14 9.37
CA THR A 44 -2.84 -13.44 9.24
C THR A 44 -3.54 -14.34 8.23
N ALA A 45 -2.80 -15.30 7.69
CA ALA A 45 -3.32 -16.42 6.90
C ALA A 45 -2.46 -17.66 7.16
N THR A 46 -3.08 -18.84 7.33
CA THR A 46 -2.40 -20.04 7.89
C THR A 46 -2.40 -21.25 6.94
N GLY A 47 -2.83 -21.09 5.70
CA GLY A 47 -2.91 -22.18 4.71
C GLY A 47 -3.51 -21.69 3.40
N THR A 48 -3.91 -22.60 2.52
CA THR A 48 -4.57 -22.23 1.25
C THR A 48 -5.90 -21.52 1.50
N VAL A 49 -6.02 -20.30 0.99
CA VAL A 49 -7.17 -19.42 1.25
C VAL A 49 -7.48 -18.52 0.06
N THR A 50 -8.73 -18.09 -0.03
CA THR A 50 -9.07 -16.86 -0.76
C THR A 50 -8.93 -15.69 0.21
N LEU A 51 -8.13 -14.70 -0.15
CA LEU A 51 -7.90 -13.51 0.66
C LEU A 51 -9.17 -12.68 0.75
N THR A 52 -9.38 -12.11 1.93
CA THR A 52 -10.46 -11.14 2.18
C THR A 52 -10.05 -9.73 1.74
N ALA A 53 -11.03 -8.84 1.60
CA ALA A 53 -10.76 -7.43 1.29
C ALA A 53 -9.88 -6.77 2.37
N ALA A 54 -10.13 -7.08 3.64
CA ALA A 54 -9.33 -6.56 4.76
C ALA A 54 -7.87 -7.03 4.69
N GLN A 55 -7.63 -8.28 4.28
CA GLN A 55 -6.28 -8.80 4.08
C GLN A 55 -5.58 -8.13 2.88
N MET A 56 -6.27 -7.95 1.75
CA MET A 56 -5.68 -7.34 0.56
C MET A 56 -5.38 -5.85 0.74
N LEU A 57 -6.27 -5.10 1.42
CA LEU A 57 -6.15 -3.65 1.60
C LEU A 57 -5.46 -3.25 2.91
N GLY A 58 -5.17 -4.21 3.80
CA GLY A 58 -4.54 -3.98 5.09
C GLY A 58 -3.03 -3.73 5.03
N GLY A 59 -2.43 -3.75 3.84
CA GLY A 59 -1.01 -3.49 3.60
C GLY A 59 -0.09 -4.67 3.91
N ILE A 60 -0.25 -5.34 5.06
CA ILE A 60 0.62 -6.45 5.48
C ILE A 60 -0.20 -7.67 5.89
N ILE A 61 0.20 -8.83 5.36
CA ILE A 61 -0.20 -10.16 5.84
C ILE A 61 1.02 -10.85 6.45
N VAL A 62 0.90 -11.29 7.70
CA VAL A 62 1.83 -12.21 8.34
C VAL A 62 1.30 -13.63 8.13
N ALA A 63 1.88 -14.33 7.17
CA ALA A 63 1.48 -15.66 6.77
C ALA A 63 2.22 -16.73 7.58
N THR A 64 1.51 -17.74 8.06
CA THR A 64 2.06 -18.88 8.81
C THR A 64 1.51 -20.20 8.25
N PRO A 65 1.73 -20.50 6.96
CA PRO A 65 1.37 -21.82 6.42
C PRO A 65 2.19 -22.92 7.11
N THR A 66 1.65 -24.15 7.12
CA THR A 66 2.33 -25.36 7.64
C THR A 66 2.54 -26.42 6.55
N ALA A 67 2.33 -26.02 5.30
CA ALA A 67 2.50 -26.78 4.06
C ALA A 67 2.49 -25.77 2.90
N VAL A 68 2.88 -26.19 1.70
CA VAL A 68 2.68 -25.40 0.47
C VAL A 68 1.24 -24.87 0.39
N ALA A 69 1.10 -23.56 0.16
CA ALA A 69 -0.18 -22.88 0.22
C ALA A 69 -0.45 -22.01 -1.01
N THR A 70 -1.74 -21.90 -1.37
CA THR A 70 -2.20 -21.02 -2.45
C THR A 70 -3.02 -19.88 -1.87
N TYR A 71 -2.62 -18.64 -2.15
CA TYR A 71 -3.34 -17.44 -1.72
C TYR A 71 -4.02 -16.84 -2.94
N THR A 72 -5.33 -17.04 -3.03
CA THR A 72 -6.14 -16.56 -4.14
C THR A 72 -6.63 -15.15 -3.84
N THR A 73 -6.40 -14.20 -4.75
CA THR A 73 -6.95 -12.84 -4.59
C THR A 73 -8.48 -12.84 -4.72
N LEU A 74 -9.12 -11.75 -4.29
CA LEU A 74 -10.48 -11.46 -4.74
C LEU A 74 -10.53 -11.31 -6.26
N THR A 75 -11.74 -11.39 -6.83
CA THR A 75 -11.99 -10.92 -8.20
C THR A 75 -11.84 -9.40 -8.26
N GLY A 76 -11.55 -8.86 -9.44
CA GLY A 76 -11.41 -7.41 -9.60
C GLY A 76 -12.66 -6.63 -9.20
N THR A 77 -13.87 -7.19 -9.40
CA THR A 77 -15.13 -6.58 -8.95
C THR A 77 -15.22 -6.51 -7.43
N LEU A 78 -14.90 -7.59 -6.72
CA LEU A 78 -14.96 -7.61 -5.25
C LEU A 78 -13.89 -6.73 -4.62
N LEU A 79 -12.72 -6.63 -5.26
CA LEU A 79 -11.65 -5.74 -4.83
C LEU A 79 -12.04 -4.27 -5.03
N GLU A 80 -12.56 -3.92 -6.20
CA GLU A 80 -13.00 -2.54 -6.50
C GLU A 80 -14.16 -2.10 -5.60
N ALA A 81 -15.10 -3.00 -5.29
CA ALA A 81 -16.19 -2.72 -4.36
C ALA A 81 -15.71 -2.47 -2.91
N ALA A 82 -14.51 -2.94 -2.54
CA ALA A 82 -13.93 -2.73 -1.22
C ALA A 82 -13.06 -1.47 -1.11
N LEU A 83 -12.67 -0.88 -2.25
CA LEU A 83 -11.87 0.34 -2.28
C LEU A 83 -12.73 1.59 -2.00
N PRO A 84 -12.12 2.71 -1.55
CA PRO A 84 -12.82 3.97 -1.40
C PRO A 84 -13.51 4.41 -2.69
N SER A 85 -14.63 5.13 -2.57
CA SER A 85 -15.30 5.70 -3.74
C SER A 85 -14.37 6.67 -4.47
N GLY A 86 -14.40 6.66 -5.81
CA GLY A 86 -13.68 7.63 -6.64
C GLY A 86 -12.30 7.20 -7.10
N ILE A 87 -11.92 5.92 -6.94
CA ILE A 87 -10.69 5.42 -7.56
C ILE A 87 -10.73 5.64 -9.08
N VAL A 88 -9.61 6.04 -9.65
CA VAL A 88 -9.44 6.25 -11.08
C VAL A 88 -8.46 5.23 -11.66
N ASN A 89 -8.34 5.21 -12.98
CA ASN A 89 -7.29 4.42 -13.62
C ASN A 89 -5.92 4.89 -13.13
N ASP A 90 -4.99 3.95 -13.03
CA ASP A 90 -3.62 4.13 -12.56
C ASP A 90 -3.46 4.33 -11.05
N ASP A 91 -4.55 4.46 -10.28
CA ASP A 91 -4.50 4.35 -8.83
C ASP A 91 -3.99 2.96 -8.42
N SER A 92 -3.25 2.92 -7.30
CA SER A 92 -2.68 1.68 -6.81
C SER A 92 -2.59 1.61 -5.30
N PHE A 93 -2.56 0.38 -4.80
CA PHE A 93 -2.24 0.07 -3.41
C PHE A 93 -1.24 -1.09 -3.36
N GLU A 94 -0.61 -1.26 -2.20
CA GLU A 94 0.39 -2.28 -1.98
C GLU A 94 -0.09 -3.32 -0.98
N LEU A 95 0.31 -4.56 -1.23
CA LEU A 95 0.16 -5.68 -0.34
C LEU A 95 1.51 -6.37 -0.19
N THR A 96 2.01 -6.40 1.03
CA THR A 96 3.18 -7.18 1.43
C THR A 96 2.73 -8.44 2.15
N ILE A 97 3.26 -9.58 1.72
CA ILE A 97 3.07 -10.87 2.38
C ILE A 97 4.41 -11.29 2.95
N ILE A 98 4.45 -11.60 4.25
CA ILE A 98 5.62 -12.13 4.95
C ILE A 98 5.30 -13.59 5.29
N ASN A 99 6.02 -14.51 4.68
CA ASN A 99 5.90 -15.95 4.92
C ASN A 99 6.79 -16.37 6.08
N LEU A 100 6.17 -16.83 7.16
CA LEU A 100 6.83 -17.40 8.33
C LEU A 100 6.63 -18.93 8.39
N GLY A 101 6.23 -19.56 7.29
CA GLY A 101 6.16 -21.01 7.16
C GLY A 101 7.52 -21.69 7.34
N GLY A 102 7.49 -22.99 7.60
CA GLY A 102 8.70 -23.81 7.70
C GLY A 102 9.33 -24.09 6.33
N ALA A 103 10.48 -24.77 6.34
CA ALA A 103 11.19 -25.15 5.11
C ALA A 103 10.29 -25.89 4.12
N GLY A 104 10.13 -25.35 2.92
CA GLY A 104 9.28 -25.86 1.84
C GLY A 104 7.84 -25.36 1.86
N ASP A 105 7.43 -24.55 2.84
CA ASP A 105 6.07 -23.98 2.94
C ASP A 105 5.90 -22.75 2.04
N ILE A 106 6.14 -22.93 0.75
CA ILE A 106 6.07 -21.88 -0.26
C ILE A 106 4.63 -21.43 -0.46
N ILE A 107 4.40 -20.12 -0.51
CA ILE A 107 3.12 -19.53 -0.86
C ILE A 107 3.10 -19.17 -2.34
N THR A 108 2.05 -19.57 -3.05
CA THR A 108 1.79 -19.16 -4.43
C THR A 108 0.60 -18.20 -4.50
N MET A 109 0.80 -17.01 -5.06
CA MET A 109 -0.28 -16.10 -5.37
C MET A 109 -1.03 -16.54 -6.62
N VAL A 110 -2.36 -16.57 -6.54
CA VAL A 110 -3.23 -16.93 -7.66
C VAL A 110 -4.27 -15.84 -7.87
N ALA A 111 -4.51 -15.49 -9.12
CA ALA A 111 -5.54 -14.51 -9.45
C ALA A 111 -6.91 -15.09 -9.10
N GLY A 112 -7.78 -14.25 -8.54
CA GLY A 112 -9.21 -14.54 -8.49
C GLY A 112 -9.74 -14.83 -9.89
N ALA A 113 -10.92 -15.45 -9.97
CA ALA A 113 -11.46 -15.98 -11.22
C ALA A 113 -11.45 -14.98 -12.40
N THR A 114 -11.59 -13.68 -12.13
CA THR A 114 -11.55 -12.61 -13.12
C THR A 114 -10.95 -11.31 -12.58
N GLY A 115 -10.44 -10.46 -13.48
CA GLY A 115 -10.12 -9.06 -13.20
C GLY A 115 -8.76 -8.78 -12.55
N ILE A 116 -7.94 -9.80 -12.28
CA ILE A 116 -6.58 -9.65 -11.74
C ILE A 116 -5.58 -10.32 -12.69
N THR A 117 -4.47 -9.65 -12.97
CA THR A 117 -3.34 -10.21 -13.74
C THR A 117 -2.04 -9.96 -13.01
N PHE A 118 -1.23 -11.00 -12.79
CA PHE A 118 0.09 -10.87 -12.16
C PHE A 118 1.19 -10.61 -13.19
N VAL A 119 2.15 -9.77 -12.82
CA VAL A 119 3.40 -9.54 -13.54
C VAL A 119 4.57 -9.71 -12.58
N GLY A 120 5.50 -10.61 -12.91
CA GLY A 120 6.63 -10.99 -12.05
C GLY A 120 6.35 -12.27 -11.25
N SER A 121 7.25 -12.61 -10.31
CA SER A 121 7.13 -13.85 -9.53
C SER A 121 5.93 -13.83 -8.58
N VAL A 122 5.11 -14.87 -8.65
CA VAL A 122 3.97 -15.11 -7.75
C VAL A 122 4.33 -15.97 -6.53
N LEU A 123 5.58 -16.42 -6.43
CA LEU A 123 6.05 -17.24 -5.32
C LEU A 123 6.57 -16.35 -4.19
N ILE A 124 6.15 -16.65 -2.96
CA ILE A 124 6.76 -16.14 -1.72
C ILE A 124 7.37 -17.34 -1.02
N ASP A 125 8.70 -17.34 -0.94
CA ASP A 125 9.44 -18.46 -0.39
C ASP A 125 9.29 -18.53 1.14
N ASP A 126 9.78 -19.59 1.78
CA ASP A 126 9.76 -19.71 3.24
C ASP A 126 10.90 -18.94 3.93
N ALA A 127 10.80 -18.80 5.25
CA ALA A 127 11.78 -18.09 6.07
C ALA A 127 13.04 -18.91 6.42
N GLY A 128 13.17 -20.11 5.87
CA GLY A 128 14.28 -21.04 6.07
C GLY A 128 15.55 -20.60 5.35
N VAL A 129 16.01 -21.40 4.38
CA VAL A 129 17.32 -21.17 3.73
C VAL A 129 17.25 -20.03 2.70
N ASP A 130 16.05 -19.68 2.26
CA ASP A 130 15.83 -18.73 1.18
C ASP A 130 15.59 -17.30 1.69
N ILE A 131 16.15 -16.33 0.96
CA ILE A 131 16.16 -14.90 1.32
C ILE A 131 14.89 -14.15 0.89
N THR A 132 13.95 -14.82 0.20
CA THR A 132 12.71 -14.21 -0.35
C THR A 132 11.45 -14.62 0.41
N SER A 133 11.54 -14.67 1.73
CA SER A 133 10.43 -14.95 2.64
C SER A 133 9.37 -13.85 2.71
N SER A 134 9.50 -12.81 1.89
CA SER A 134 8.49 -11.79 1.73
C SER A 134 8.37 -11.35 0.28
N ALA A 135 7.20 -10.81 -0.04
CA ALA A 135 6.89 -10.28 -1.35
C ALA A 135 6.00 -9.06 -1.23
N THR A 136 6.28 -8.01 -1.99
CA THR A 136 5.38 -6.87 -2.14
C THR A 136 4.80 -6.83 -3.55
N PHE A 137 3.48 -6.77 -3.61
CA PHE A 137 2.70 -6.64 -4.83
C PHE A 137 2.03 -5.28 -4.87
N ARG A 138 2.24 -4.54 -5.96
CA ARG A 138 1.48 -3.32 -6.24
C ARG A 138 0.32 -3.65 -7.17
N PHE A 139 -0.89 -3.47 -6.68
CA PHE A 139 -2.12 -3.63 -7.44
C PHE A 139 -2.48 -2.28 -8.05
N ARG A 140 -2.30 -2.14 -9.37
CA ARG A 140 -2.67 -0.93 -10.12
C ARG A 140 -3.97 -1.18 -10.88
N ARG A 141 -4.94 -0.30 -10.73
CA ARG A 141 -6.17 -0.34 -11.52
C ARG A 141 -5.87 0.04 -12.97
N SER A 142 -6.18 -0.83 -13.92
CA SER A 142 -5.99 -0.57 -15.35
C SER A 142 -7.29 -0.22 -16.07
N ALA A 143 -8.42 -0.70 -15.56
CA ALA A 143 -9.77 -0.39 -16.02
C ALA A 143 -10.78 -0.73 -14.90
N ALA A 144 -12.07 -0.47 -15.14
CA ALA A 144 -13.12 -0.88 -14.21
C ALA A 144 -13.06 -2.38 -13.92
N ASN A 145 -13.08 -2.73 -12.64
CA ASN A 145 -12.98 -4.08 -12.11
C ASN A 145 -11.73 -4.84 -12.58
N THR A 146 -10.67 -4.13 -13.01
CA THR A 146 -9.48 -4.74 -13.60
C THR A 146 -8.20 -4.16 -13.02
N PHE A 147 -7.33 -5.03 -12.49
CA PHE A 147 -6.07 -4.67 -11.86
C PHE A 147 -4.90 -5.50 -12.40
N ILE A 148 -3.75 -4.85 -12.49
CA ILE A 148 -2.47 -5.52 -12.73
C ILE A 148 -1.69 -5.50 -11.41
N ALA A 149 -1.30 -6.68 -10.93
CA ALA A 149 -0.52 -6.88 -9.72
C ALA A 149 0.95 -7.11 -10.09
N TYR A 150 1.78 -6.10 -9.87
CA TYR A 150 3.22 -6.16 -10.15
C TYR A 150 3.99 -6.63 -8.92
N ARG A 151 4.84 -7.65 -9.07
CA ARG A 151 5.86 -8.00 -8.07
C ARG A 151 6.96 -6.95 -8.12
N ILE A 152 7.12 -6.18 -7.04
CA ILE A 152 8.05 -5.03 -7.00
C ILE A 152 9.18 -5.16 -5.97
N ALA A 153 9.06 -6.12 -5.04
CA ALA A 153 10.09 -6.55 -4.09
C ALA A 153 9.80 -7.99 -3.68
#